data_AF-A0A2A6B4D9-F1
#
_entry.id   AF-A0A2A6B4D9-F1
#
_cell.length_a   1.000
_cell.length_b   1.000
_cell.length_c   1.000
_cell.angle_alpha   90.00
_cell.angle_beta   90.00
_cell.angle_gamma   90.00
#
_symmetry.space_group_name_H-M   'P 1'
#
loop_
_entity.id
_entity.type
_entity.pdbx_description
1 polymer ?
#
loop_
_entity_poly.entity_id
_entity_poly.type
_entity_poly.pdbx_seq_one_letter_code
_entity_poly.pdbx_strand_id
1 'polypeptide(L)' 'MSNGITVRVSEQKQMLGERIYSQIGRVYGDRSDVGKITGMMLEMDNSELIMMLQDPDLFRSKVDEAAQVLKSSAPKAN' A
#
# COMPACT_ATOMS: atom_id res chain seq x y z
N MET A 1 -15.04 -19.03 26.95
CA MET A 1 -15.41 -17.92 26.05
C MET A 1 -14.18 -17.02 25.91
N SER A 2 -13.31 -17.31 24.94
CA SER A 2 -12.07 -16.55 24.73
C SER A 2 -12.26 -15.65 23.51
N ASN A 3 -13.02 -14.56 23.67
CA ASN A 3 -13.10 -13.51 22.66
C ASN A 3 -11.87 -12.62 22.78
N GLY A 4 -10.75 -13.08 22.22
CA GLY A 4 -9.57 -12.29 21.96
C GLY A 4 -9.29 -12.36 20.47
N ILE A 5 -9.95 -11.51 19.67
CA ILE A 5 -9.58 -11.33 18.27
C ILE A 5 -8.27 -10.53 18.26
N THR A 6 -7.18 -11.19 18.63
CA THR A 6 -5.83 -10.72 18.30
C THR A 6 -5.66 -11.04 16.84
N VAL A 7 -6.14 -10.16 15.96
CA VAL A 7 -5.87 -10.25 14.51
C VAL A 7 -4.36 -10.41 14.37
N ARG A 8 -3.90 -11.49 13.75
CA ARG A 8 -2.46 -11.72 13.64
C ARG A 8 -1.86 -10.59 12.80
N VAL A 9 -0.64 -10.18 13.09
CA VAL A 9 0.04 -9.06 12.39
C VAL A 9 -0.01 -9.24 10.86
N SER A 10 0.10 -10.49 10.40
CA SER A 10 -0.01 -10.86 8.98
C SER A 10 -1.40 -10.59 8.39
N GLU A 11 -2.48 -10.87 9.13
CA GLU A 11 -3.86 -10.61 8.71
C GLU A 11 -4.15 -9.10 8.71
N GLN A 12 -3.58 -8.35 9.66
CA GLN A 12 -3.69 -6.88 9.64
C GLN A 12 -3.04 -6.29 8.39
N LYS A 13 -1.81 -6.72 8.05
CA LYS A 13 -1.15 -6.29 6.81
C LYS A 13 -1.97 -6.65 5.58
N GLN A 14 -2.58 -7.84 5.54
CA GLN A 14 -3.43 -8.26 4.43
C GLN A 14 -4.63 -7.32 4.26
N MET A 15 -5.37 -7.03 5.33
CA MET A 15 -6.51 -6.11 5.29
C MET A 15 -6.10 -4.68 4.90
N LEU A 16 -4.95 -4.20 5.42
CA LEU A 16 -4.41 -2.90 5.03
C LEU A 16 -4.05 -2.88 3.54
N GLY A 17 -3.45 -3.96 3.03
CA GLY A 17 -3.08 -4.11 1.64
C GLY A 17 -4.26 -4.04 0.69
N GLU A 18 -5.33 -4.78 0.98
CA GLU A 18 -6.56 -4.74 0.17
C GLU A 18 -7.18 -3.34 0.16
N ARG A 19 -7.18 -2.66 1.32
CA ARG A 19 -7.73 -1.30 1.43
C ARG A 19 -6.89 -0.28 0.67
N ILE A 20 -5.56 -0.35 0.79
CA ILE A 20 -4.62 0.48 0.04
C ILE A 20 -4.78 0.22 -1.45
N TYR A 21 -4.81 -1.04 -1.90
CA TYR A 21 -5.00 -1.40 -3.30
C TYR A 21 -6.27 -0.78 -3.89
N SER A 22 -7.40 -0.93 -3.19
CA SER A 22 -8.67 -0.34 -3.62
C SER A 22 -8.60 1.19 -3.68
N GLN A 23 -7.94 1.82 -2.71
CA GLN A 23 -7.80 3.27 -2.67
C GLN A 23 -6.89 3.81 -3.78
N ILE A 24 -5.76 3.15 -4.08
CA ILE A 24 -4.90 3.50 -5.21
C ILE A 24 -5.70 3.36 -6.51
N GLY A 25 -6.39 2.24 -6.72
CA GLY A 25 -7.20 2.01 -7.93
C GLY A 25 -8.27 3.08 -8.14
N ARG A 26 -8.90 3.57 -7.06
CA ARG A 26 -9.88 4.67 -7.12
C ARG A 26 -9.25 6.02 -7.48
N VAL A 27 -8.08 6.34 -6.93
CA VAL A 27 -7.43 7.66 -7.10
C VAL A 27 -6.62 7.74 -8.39
N TYR A 28 -5.95 6.66 -8.78
CA TYR A 28 -4.97 6.61 -9.87
C TYR A 28 -5.42 5.79 -11.09
N GLY A 29 -6.60 5.15 -11.01
CA GLY A 29 -7.14 4.27 -12.05
C GLY A 29 -6.52 2.87 -12.04
N ASP A 30 -7.03 1.99 -12.89
CA ASP A 30 -6.63 0.59 -13.05
C ASP A 30 -5.26 0.45 -13.74
N ARG A 31 -4.25 1.17 -13.23
CA ARG A 31 -2.88 1.09 -13.72
C ARG A 31 -2.31 -0.30 -13.40
N SER A 32 -1.56 -0.85 -14.37
CA SER A 32 -0.83 -2.11 -14.18
C SER A 32 0.18 -2.07 -13.01
N ASP A 33 0.53 -0.88 -12.54
CA ASP A 33 1.48 -0.65 -11.45
C ASP A 33 0.84 -0.69 -10.05
N VAL A 34 -0.50 -0.72 -9.93
CA VAL A 34 -1.21 -0.64 -8.63
C VAL A 34 -0.81 -1.77 -7.69
N GLY A 35 -0.72 -3.01 -8.20
CA GLY A 35 -0.30 -4.16 -7.40
C GLY A 35 1.15 -4.03 -6.92
N LYS A 36 2.05 -3.51 -7.75
CA LYS A 36 3.46 -3.30 -7.39
C LYS A 36 3.62 -2.20 -6.36
N ILE A 37 2.92 -1.08 -6.53
CA ILE A 37 2.93 0.03 -5.57
C ILE A 37 2.38 -0.46 -4.23
N THR A 38 1.23 -1.15 -4.23
CA THR A 38 0.66 -1.73 -3.01
C THR A 38 1.64 -2.65 -2.31
N GLY A 39 2.34 -3.51 -3.07
CA GLY A 39 3.39 -4.38 -2.54
C GLY A 39 4.51 -3.59 -1.86
N MET A 40 5.01 -2.51 -2.48
CA MET A 40 6.01 -1.63 -1.87
C MET A 40 5.47 -0.90 -0.63
N MET A 41 4.21 -0.46 -0.64
CA MET A 41 3.61 0.18 0.54
C MET A 41 3.53 -0.79 1.72
N LEU A 42 3.23 -2.06 1.46
CA LEU A 42 3.15 -3.10 2.48
C LEU A 42 4.48 -3.45 3.15
N GLU A 43 5.61 -2.93 2.65
CA GLU A 43 6.90 -3.04 3.34
C GLU A 43 6.98 -2.12 4.56
N MET A 44 6.15 -1.08 4.64
CA MET A 44 6.06 -0.17 5.79
C MET A 44 5.41 -0.84 7.02
N ASP A 45 5.55 -0.17 8.16
CA ASP A 45 4.90 -0.58 9.42
C ASP A 45 3.40 -0.30 9.40
N ASN A 46 2.63 -1.12 10.11
CA ASN A 46 1.16 -0.99 10.19
C ASN A 46 0.73 0.40 10.64
N SER A 47 1.45 1.02 11.57
CA SER A 47 1.16 2.37 12.06
C SER A 47 1.28 3.42 10.95
N GLU A 48 2.32 3.33 10.10
CA GLU A 48 2.52 4.24 8.98
C GLU A 48 1.45 4.05 7.91
N LEU A 49 1.12 2.79 7.58
CA LEU A 49 0.02 2.47 6.67
C LEU A 49 -1.33 3.02 7.15
N ILE A 50 -1.59 2.93 8.46
CA ILE A 50 -2.81 3.47 9.08
C ILE A 50 -2.83 5.00 9.04
N MET A 51 -1.69 5.67 9.24
CA MET A 51 -1.59 7.13 9.10
C MET A 51 -1.86 7.57 7.66
N MET A 52 -1.27 6.87 6.68
CA MET A 52 -1.52 7.14 5.26
C MET A 52 -2.99 6.94 4.89
N LEU A 53 -3.67 5.94 5.43
CA LEU A 53 -5.10 5.75 5.16
C LEU A 53 -6.01 6.83 5.78
N GLN A 54 -5.50 7.55 6.79
CA GLN A 54 -6.21 8.68 7.42
C GLN A 54 -5.89 10.02 6.76
N ASP A 55 -4.72 10.14 6.12
CA ASP A 55 -4.25 11.36 5.48
C ASP A 55 -4.10 11.16 3.95
N PRO A 56 -5.04 11.71 3.16
CA PRO A 56 -5.03 11.54 1.71
C PRO A 56 -3.83 12.22 1.01
N ASP A 57 -3.29 13.29 1.58
CA ASP A 57 -2.12 13.99 1.02
C ASP A 57 -0.86 13.17 1.25
N LEU A 58 -0.69 12.61 2.46
CA LEU A 58 0.38 11.68 2.77
C LEU A 58 0.30 10.42 1.91
N PHE A 59 -0.90 9.86 1.75
CA PHE A 59 -1.13 8.70 0.89
C PHE A 59 -0.64 8.97 -0.53
N ARG A 60 -1.06 10.10 -1.11
CA ARG A 60 -0.70 10.49 -2.47
C ARG A 60 0.81 10.68 -2.62
N SER A 61 1.45 11.35 -1.66
CA SER A 61 2.90 11.56 -1.66
C SER A 61 3.67 10.23 -1.66
N LYS A 62 3.28 9.29 -0.80
CA LYS A 62 3.94 7.98 -0.68
C LYS A 62 3.70 7.09 -1.90
N VAL A 63 2.49 7.11 -2.45
CA VAL A 63 2.16 6.40 -3.69
C VAL A 63 2.97 6.96 -4.86
N ASP A 64 3.11 8.27 -4.97
CA ASP A 64 3.92 8.91 -6.02
C ASP A 64 5.41 8.56 -5.86
N GLU A 65 5.94 8.55 -4.63
CA GLU A 65 7.31 8.13 -4.34
C GLU A 65 7.56 6.68 -4.77
N ALA A 66 6.69 5.75 -4.36
CA ALA A 66 6.82 4.35 -4.79
C ALA A 66 6.63 4.16 -6.30
N ALA A 67 5.74 4.93 -6.93
CA ALA A 67 5.60 4.91 -8.38
C ALA A 67 6.89 5.39 -9.08
N GLN A 68 7.59 6.38 -8.52
CA GLN A 68 8.89 6.82 -9.02
C GLN A 68 9.98 5.77 -8.80
N VAL A 69 10.04 5.15 -7.61
CA VAL A 69 10.99 4.07 -7.32
C VAL A 69 10.77 2.88 -8.24
N LEU A 70 9.51 2.48 -8.49
CA LEU A 70 9.20 1.41 -9.46
C LEU A 70 9.66 1.74 -10.87
N LYS A 71 9.51 3.00 -11.32
CA LYS A 71 10.02 3.44 -12.63
C LYS A 71 11.54 3.40 -12.70
N SER A 72 12.23 3.70 -11.60
CA SER A 72 13.70 3.65 -11.55
C SER A 72 14.24 2.23 -11.34
N SER A 73 13.45 1.35 -10.72
CA SER A 73 13.77 -0.05 -10.44
C SER A 73 13.40 -0.98 -11.60
N ALA A 74 12.46 -0.57 -12.46
CA ALA A 74 12.17 -1.28 -13.69
C ALA A 74 13.47 -1.43 -14.49
N PRO A 75 13.93 -2.66 -14.77
CA PRO A 75 15.10 -2.85 -15.59
C PRO A 75 14.81 -2.17 -16.93
N LYS A 76 15.62 -1.17 -17.28
CA LYS A 76 15.75 -0.76 -18.67
C LYS A 76 16.12 -2.05 -19.40
N ALA A 77 15.16 -2.64 -20.11
CA ALA A 77 15.44 -3.64 -21.12
C ALA A 77 16.41 -2.95 -22.08
N ASN A 78 17.69 -3.29 -21.97
CA ASN A 78 18.74 -2.84 -22.86
C ASN A 78 18.84 -3.78 -24.06
#